data_AF-A0A257SWB1-F1
#
_entry.id   AF-A0A257SWB1-F1
#
_cell.length_a   1.000
_cell.length_b   1.000
_cell.length_c   1.000
_cell.angle_alpha   90.00
_cell.angle_beta   90.00
_cell.angle_gamma   90.00
#
_symmetry.space_group_name_H-M   'P 1'
#
loop_
_entity.id
_entity.type
_entity.pdbx_description
1 polymer ?
#
loop_
_entity_poly.entity_id
_entity_poly.type
_entity_poly.pdbx_seq_one_letter_code
_entity_poly.pdbx_strand_id
1 'polypeptide(L)'
;MSAEDGADYQFEWVLPGEQARVRFAGDFEGRAVLWHMTLYTLACYGRGSVTASGPPAPLRSFMEIRQDETGTFRLEVGLNTPILDEPAIRKTIVMIRNYRRLSWGRREWGEPMAPGPG
;
A
#
# COMPACT_ATOMS: atom_id res chain seq x y z
N MET A 1 29.01 10.21 12.05
CA MET A 1 28.93 10.59 10.63
C MET A 1 28.94 9.30 9.83
N SER A 2 27.79 8.94 9.26
CA SER A 2 27.66 7.91 8.23
C SER A 2 26.71 8.48 7.19
N ALA A 3 27.26 8.87 6.04
CA ALA A 3 26.51 9.13 4.83
C ALA A 3 26.28 7.81 4.10
N GLU A 4 25.39 7.82 3.10
CA GLU A 4 24.90 6.69 2.29
C GLU A 4 23.69 6.01 2.96
N ASP A 5 22.45 6.42 2.68
CA ASP A 5 21.82 6.24 1.37
C ASP A 5 20.92 7.44 0.98
N GLY A 6 21.00 7.87 -0.27
CA GLY A 6 20.04 8.77 -0.91
C GLY A 6 18.68 8.11 -1.15
N ALA A 7 18.16 7.36 -0.17
CA ALA A 7 16.85 6.74 -0.25
C ALA A 7 15.80 7.81 0.03
N ASP A 8 15.05 8.16 -1.01
CA ASP A 8 13.86 9.01 -0.94
C ASP A 8 12.65 8.32 -0.25
N TYR A 9 12.89 7.23 0.49
CA TYR A 9 11.90 6.44 1.23
C TYR A 9 12.50 5.71 2.44
N GLN A 10 11.68 5.43 3.45
CA GLN A 10 12.05 4.74 4.70
C GLN A 10 11.09 3.58 4.97
N PHE A 11 11.63 2.38 5.17
CA PHE A 11 10.86 1.23 5.64
C PHE A 11 10.71 1.27 7.16
N GLU A 12 9.48 1.12 7.65
CA GLU A 12 9.18 1.09 9.09
C GLU A 12 9.10 -0.35 9.65
N TRP A 13 8.98 -1.38 8.79
CA TRP A 13 8.90 -2.79 9.19
C TRP A 13 9.90 -3.69 8.48
N VAL A 14 10.17 -4.86 9.09
CA VAL A 14 11.08 -5.88 8.56
C VAL A 14 10.47 -6.54 7.33
N LEU A 15 11.31 -6.72 6.30
CA LEU A 15 10.97 -7.39 5.05
C LEU A 15 11.80 -8.68 4.89
N PRO A 16 11.31 -9.67 4.12
CA PRO A 16 9.99 -9.73 3.51
C PRO A 16 8.89 -10.09 4.53
N GLY A 17 7.64 -9.72 4.24
CA GLY A 17 6.52 -9.97 5.15
C GLY A 17 5.16 -9.84 4.47
N GLU A 18 4.07 -10.07 5.21
CA GLU A 18 2.71 -9.90 4.67
C GLU A 18 2.18 -8.47 4.79
N GLN A 19 2.90 -7.63 5.52
CA GLN A 19 2.59 -6.24 5.77
C GLN A 19 3.87 -5.41 5.71
N ALA A 20 3.80 -4.23 5.12
CA ALA A 20 4.92 -3.30 5.06
C ALA A 20 4.43 -1.88 5.27
N ARG A 21 5.22 -1.07 5.96
CA ARG A 21 4.93 0.36 6.12
C ARG A 21 6.12 1.16 5.62
N VAL A 22 5.84 2.14 4.77
CA VAL A 22 6.86 2.93 4.08
C VAL A 22 6.46 4.40 4.06
N ARG A 23 7.43 5.26 4.31
CA ARG A 23 7.30 6.70 4.11
C ARG A 23 8.12 7.14 2.94
N PHE A 24 7.58 8.00 2.08
CA PHE A 24 8.31 8.51 0.92
C PHE A 24 7.73 9.82 0.40
N ALA A 25 8.57 10.66 -0.21
CA ALA A 25 8.10 11.89 -0.84
C ALA A 25 7.46 11.61 -2.21
N GLY A 26 6.42 12.37 -2.57
CA GLY A 26 5.78 12.30 -3.88
C GLY A 26 4.98 13.56 -4.21
N ASP A 27 4.34 13.55 -5.37
CA ASP A 27 3.39 14.57 -5.78
C ASP A 27 1.95 14.03 -5.68
N PHE A 28 1.04 14.88 -5.23
CA PHE A 28 -0.39 14.62 -5.28
C PHE A 28 -1.16 15.92 -5.54
N GLU A 29 -2.00 15.92 -6.57
CA GLU A 29 -2.74 17.11 -7.01
C GLU A 29 -1.84 18.35 -7.24
N GLY A 30 -0.61 18.12 -7.74
CA GLY A 30 0.36 19.19 -8.00
C GLY A 30 1.03 19.75 -6.74
N ARG A 31 0.95 19.04 -5.61
CA ARG A 31 1.57 19.40 -4.33
C ARG A 31 2.55 18.32 -3.91
N ALA A 32 3.71 18.76 -3.42
CA ALA A 32 4.64 17.86 -2.73
C ALA A 32 4.01 17.37 -1.42
N VAL A 33 3.93 16.05 -1.25
CA VAL A 33 3.37 15.39 -0.06
C VAL A 33 4.33 14.32 0.45
N LEU A 34 4.31 14.10 1.77
CA LEU A 34 4.94 12.93 2.38
C LEU A 34 3.89 11.83 2.51
N TRP A 35 4.07 10.76 1.76
CA TRP A 35 3.18 9.60 1.80
C TRP A 35 3.50 8.74 3.01
N HIS A 36 2.46 8.39 3.77
CA HIS A 36 2.51 7.36 4.80
C HIS A 36 1.78 6.13 4.24
N MET A 37 2.55 5.26 3.58
CA MET A 37 2.01 4.10 2.89
C MET A 37 2.03 2.86 3.77
N THR A 38 0.92 2.12 3.78
CA THR A 38 0.86 0.77 4.31
C THR A 38 0.48 -0.19 3.19
N LEU A 39 1.30 -1.21 2.96
CA LEU A 39 1.02 -2.30 2.05
C LEU A 39 0.64 -3.55 2.81
N TYR A 40 -0.27 -4.33 2.22
CA TYR A 40 -0.73 -5.60 2.73
C TYR A 40 -0.80 -6.60 1.58
N THR A 41 -0.50 -7.86 1.86
CA THR A 41 -1.03 -8.94 1.03
C THR A 41 -2.54 -9.00 1.22
N LEU A 42 -3.30 -9.32 0.16
CA LEU A 42 -4.75 -9.48 0.30
C LEU A 42 -5.12 -10.57 1.32
N ALA A 43 -4.26 -11.58 1.50
CA ALA A 43 -4.43 -12.62 2.50
C ALA A 43 -4.36 -12.06 3.92
N CYS A 44 -3.36 -11.22 4.21
CA CYS A 44 -3.24 -10.54 5.51
C CYS A 44 -4.38 -9.55 5.75
N TYR A 45 -4.72 -8.74 4.76
CA TYR A 45 -5.83 -7.79 4.84
C TYR A 45 -7.16 -8.50 5.09
N GLY A 46 -7.42 -9.61 4.39
CA GLY A 46 -8.63 -10.41 4.55
C GLY A 46 -8.76 -11.03 5.92
N ARG A 47 -7.66 -11.49 6.53
CA ARG A 47 -7.68 -12.02 7.91
C ARG A 47 -7.99 -10.95 8.96
N GLY A 48 -7.57 -9.70 8.74
CA GLY A 48 -7.84 -8.58 9.65
C GLY A 48 -9.23 -7.93 9.48
N SER A 49 -9.84 -8.04 8.29
CA SER A 49 -11.12 -7.42 7.94
C SER A 49 -12.36 -8.24 8.33
N VAL A 50 -12.19 -9.41 8.99
CA VAL A 50 -13.28 -10.32 9.42
C VAL A 50 -14.02 -9.78 10.66
N THR A 51 -14.47 -8.53 10.63
CA THR A 51 -15.33 -7.96 11.68
C THR A 51 -16.65 -7.41 11.15
N ALA A 52 -16.85 -7.37 9.82
CA ALA A 52 -18.11 -6.97 9.22
C ALA A 52 -18.89 -8.20 8.74
N SER A 53 -20.02 -8.46 9.39
CA SER A 53 -20.97 -9.54 9.15
C SER A 53 -21.26 -9.78 7.65
N GLY A 54 -20.83 -10.92 7.12
CA GLY A 54 -21.08 -11.38 5.75
C GLY A 54 -19.92 -12.21 5.19
N PRO A 55 -20.14 -13.07 4.17
CA PRO A 55 -19.04 -13.70 3.45
C PRO A 55 -18.14 -12.58 2.87
N PRO A 56 -16.81 -12.64 3.04
CA PRO A 56 -15.95 -11.59 2.52
C PRO A 56 -16.15 -11.52 1.01
N ALA A 57 -16.59 -10.36 0.52
CA ALA A 57 -16.57 -10.09 -0.91
C ALA A 57 -15.16 -10.39 -1.43
N PRO A 58 -15.02 -10.98 -2.63
CA PRO A 58 -13.72 -11.42 -3.09
C PRO A 58 -12.78 -10.21 -3.23
N LEU A 59 -11.73 -10.20 -2.40
CA LEU A 59 -10.80 -9.07 -2.31
C LEU A 59 -10.03 -8.92 -3.61
N ARG A 60 -9.99 -7.71 -4.16
CA ARG A 60 -9.17 -7.35 -5.31
C ARG A 60 -7.97 -6.54 -4.86
N SER A 61 -6.96 -6.44 -5.73
CA SER A 61 -5.87 -5.49 -5.47
C SER A 61 -6.46 -4.08 -5.42
N PHE A 62 -6.01 -3.28 -4.47
CA PHE A 62 -6.59 -1.96 -4.23
C PHE A 62 -5.53 -0.94 -3.81
N MET A 63 -5.89 0.32 -4.01
CA MET A 63 -5.16 1.49 -3.54
C MET A 63 -6.19 2.44 -2.98
N GLU A 64 -5.93 2.96 -1.79
CA GLU A 64 -6.80 3.90 -1.14
C GLU A 64 -6.02 5.09 -0.62
N ILE A 65 -6.45 6.26 -1.02
CA ILE A 65 -5.87 7.53 -0.62
C ILE A 65 -6.81 8.22 0.34
N ARG A 66 -6.32 8.51 1.54
CA ARG A 66 -7.06 9.25 2.57
C ARG A 66 -6.13 10.27 3.22
N GLN A 67 -6.71 11.31 3.78
CA GLN A 67 -6.00 12.21 4.67
C GLN A 67 -6.54 11.95 6.08
N ASP A 68 -5.65 11.74 7.04
CA ASP A 68 -6.09 11.63 8.44
C ASP A 68 -6.32 13.02 9.05
N GLU A 69 -6.93 13.04 10.23
CA GLU A 69 -7.28 14.25 10.99
C GLU A 69 -6.10 15.19 11.28
N THR A 70 -4.86 14.70 11.25
CA THR A 70 -3.63 15.50 11.43
C THR A 70 -3.14 16.13 10.12
N GLY A 71 -3.82 15.87 9.00
CA GLY A 71 -3.42 16.32 7.67
C GLY A 71 -2.43 15.39 6.97
N THR A 72 -2.09 14.24 7.56
CA THR A 72 -1.16 13.27 6.98
C THR A 72 -1.78 12.51 5.81
N PHE A 73 -1.08 12.46 4.68
CA PHE A 73 -1.50 11.71 3.49
C PHE A 73 -1.23 10.21 3.66
N ARG A 74 -2.30 9.44 3.82
CA ARG A 74 -2.26 7.99 3.98
C ARG A 74 -2.57 7.29 2.67
N LEU A 75 -1.76 6.27 2.39
CA LEU A 75 -1.89 5.44 1.22
C LEU A 75 -1.96 3.97 1.63
N GLU A 76 -3.09 3.34 1.46
CA GLU A 76 -3.24 1.91 1.73
C GLU A 76 -3.24 1.13 0.42
N VAL A 77 -2.41 0.10 0.33
CA VAL A 77 -2.27 -0.73 -0.88
C VAL A 77 -2.45 -2.19 -0.53
N GLY A 78 -3.44 -2.84 -1.12
CA GLY A 78 -3.61 -4.29 -1.07
C GLY A 78 -3.10 -4.92 -2.36
N LEU A 79 -2.14 -5.83 -2.26
CA LEU A 79 -1.58 -6.55 -3.41
C LEU A 79 -1.92 -8.03 -3.36
N ASN A 80 -2.36 -8.58 -4.50
CA ASN A 80 -2.54 -10.02 -4.65
C ASN A 80 -1.18 -10.72 -4.87
N THR A 81 -0.37 -10.77 -3.82
CA THR A 81 0.94 -11.44 -3.78
C THR A 81 1.04 -12.25 -2.49
N PRO A 82 1.73 -13.41 -2.49
CA PRO A 82 1.92 -14.20 -1.28
C PRO A 82 2.79 -13.49 -0.23
N ILE A 83 3.74 -12.66 -0.66
CA ILE A 83 4.64 -11.93 0.23
C ILE A 83 4.99 -10.56 -0.37
N LEU A 84 5.27 -9.60 0.51
CA LEU A 84 5.82 -8.30 0.16
C LEU A 84 7.33 -8.32 0.37
N ASP A 85 8.04 -8.25 -0.74
CA ASP A 85 9.49 -8.05 -0.80
C ASP A 85 9.83 -6.59 -1.17
N GLU A 86 11.08 -6.20 -0.92
CA GLU A 86 11.56 -4.87 -1.23
C GLU A 86 11.38 -4.47 -2.71
N PRO A 87 11.72 -5.32 -3.71
CA PRO A 87 11.42 -5.04 -5.12
C PRO A 87 9.95 -4.73 -5.41
N ALA A 88 9.01 -5.51 -4.86
CA ALA A 88 7.58 -5.25 -5.02
C ALA A 88 7.16 -3.89 -4.47
N ILE A 89 7.71 -3.51 -3.30
CA ILE A 89 7.42 -2.24 -2.65
C ILE A 89 8.05 -1.07 -3.42
N ARG A 90 9.32 -1.18 -3.85
CA ARG A 90 9.98 -0.17 -4.69
C ARG A 90 9.20 0.07 -5.98
N LYS A 91 8.73 -1.00 -6.63
CA LYS A 91 7.92 -0.89 -7.85
C LYS A 91 6.60 -0.15 -7.59
N THR A 92 6.00 -0.38 -6.43
CA THR A 92 4.78 0.31 -5.99
C THR A 92 5.05 1.81 -5.78
N ILE A 93 6.14 2.18 -5.08
CA ILE A 93 6.55 3.58 -4.90
C ILE A 93 6.74 4.29 -6.24
N VAL A 94 7.50 3.67 -7.16
CA VAL A 94 7.75 4.21 -8.51
C VAL A 94 6.44 4.41 -9.27
N MET A 95 5.52 3.43 -9.22
CA MET A 95 4.21 3.54 -9.82
C MET A 95 3.46 4.75 -9.25
N ILE A 96 3.35 4.87 -7.93
CA ILE A 96 2.62 5.97 -7.27
C ILE A 96 3.18 7.33 -7.71
N ARG A 97 4.50 7.51 -7.68
CA ARG A 97 5.13 8.78 -8.10
C ARG A 97 4.87 9.17 -9.54
N ASN A 98 4.73 8.19 -10.44
CA ASN A 98 4.51 8.44 -11.87
C ASN A 98 3.01 8.45 -12.24
N TYR A 99 2.13 8.05 -11.32
CA TYR A 99 0.74 7.86 -11.64
C TYR A 99 -0.04 9.18 -11.59
N ARG A 100 -0.23 9.80 -12.74
CA ARG A 100 -0.95 11.08 -12.88
C ARG A 100 -2.45 11.03 -12.54
N ARG A 101 -2.99 9.83 -12.30
CA ARG A 101 -4.44 9.59 -12.06
C ARG A 101 -4.70 9.09 -10.65
N LEU A 102 -3.81 9.38 -9.70
CA LEU A 102 -4.11 9.21 -8.28
C LEU A 102 -5.31 10.07 -7.92
N SER A 103 -6.22 9.52 -7.13
CA SER A 103 -7.47 10.18 -6.74
C SER A 103 -7.86 9.73 -5.36
N TRP A 104 -8.53 10.61 -4.62
CA TRP A 104 -9.07 10.31 -3.30
C TRP A 104 -9.96 9.06 -3.29
N GLY A 105 -9.98 8.36 -2.16
CA GLY A 105 -10.79 7.16 -1.95
C GLY A 105 -10.14 5.88 -2.46
N ARG A 106 -10.92 4.80 -2.46
CA ARG A 106 -10.48 3.45 -2.84
C ARG A 106 -10.67 3.21 -4.33
N ARG A 107 -9.63 2.67 -4.97
CA ARG A 107 -9.66 2.13 -6.32
C ARG A 107 -9.22 0.68 -6.28
N GLU A 108 -9.93 -0.16 -7.01
CA GLU A 108 -9.68 -1.60 -7.09
C GLU A 108 -9.35 -1.99 -8.54
N TRP A 109 -8.52 -3.01 -8.71
CA TRP A 109 -8.15 -3.53 -10.02
C TRP A 109 -7.74 -5.00 -9.95
N GLY A 110 -7.57 -5.59 -11.14
CA GLY A 110 -7.14 -6.97 -11.28
C GLY A 110 -8.23 -7.96 -10.93
N GLU A 111 -7.83 -9.23 -10.92
CA GLU A 111 -8.69 -10.34 -10.58
C GLU A 111 -8.90 -10.41 -9.06
N PRO A 112 -10.07 -10.91 -8.62
CA PRO A 112 -10.25 -11.24 -7.22
C PRO A 112 -9.20 -12.25 -6.78
N MET A 113 -8.72 -12.11 -5.55
CA MET A 113 -7.97 -13.15 -4.85
C MET A 113 -8.80 -14.42 -4.91
N ALA A 114 -8.27 -15.44 -5.57
CA ALA A 114 -8.85 -16.77 -5.48
C ALA A 114 -8.84 -17.18 -4.00
N PRO A 115 -9.92 -17.77 -3.48
CA PRO A 115 -9.85 -18.40 -2.17
C PRO A 115 -8.67 -19.38 -2.23
N GLY A 116 -7.72 -19.24 -1.30
CA GLY A 116 -6.65 -20.22 -1.17
C GLY A 116 -7.27 -21.62 -0.99
N PRO A 117 -6.58 -22.70 -1.38
CA PRO A 117 -7.05 -24.04 -1.04
C PRO A 117 -7.23 -24.08 0.48
N GLY A 118 -8.47 -24.26 0.92
CA GLY A 118 -8.83 -24.42 2.33
C GLY A 118 -8.30 -25.71 2.91
#